data_AF-A0A352QRD6-F1
#
_entry.id   AF-A0A352QRD6-F1
#
_cell.length_a   1.000
_cell.length_b   1.000
_cell.length_c   1.000
_cell.angle_alpha   90.00
_cell.angle_beta   90.00
_cell.angle_gamma   90.00
#
_symmetry.space_group_name_H-M   'P 1'
#
loop_
_entity.id
_entity.type
_entity.pdbx_description
1 polymer ?
#
loop_
_entity_poly.entity_id
_entity_poly.type
_entity_poly.pdbx_seq_one_letter_code
_entity_poly.pdbx_strand_id
1 'polypeptide(L)'
;MPEFNVWAVLVAAVSSFVLGGLWYSPVLFGKAWQRETGLSDETLAGGNMALIFGLAFVLSLAAAFVFALFLGPRPSLELGVGAGASAGLFWVASSFGINYLFERKSLKLFAINAGYHTLQFTLIGLVLALWPGPAAA
;
A
#
# COMPACT_ATOMS: atom_id res chain seq x y z
N MET A 1 8.56 23.74 6.92
CA MET A 1 8.31 22.34 6.50
C MET A 1 8.19 22.34 4.98
N PRO A 2 8.60 21.30 4.25
CA PRO A 2 8.41 21.31 2.81
C PRO A 2 6.92 21.48 2.49
N GLU A 3 6.60 22.33 1.52
CA GLU A 3 5.20 22.57 1.12
C GLU A 3 4.76 21.41 0.21
N PHE A 4 4.35 20.30 0.82
CA PHE A 4 3.73 19.18 0.09
C PHE A 4 2.25 19.47 -0.15
N ASN A 5 1.71 18.97 -1.25
CA ASN A 5 0.28 19.05 -1.52
C ASN A 5 -0.50 18.04 -0.65
N VAL A 6 -1.18 18.51 0.38
CA VAL A 6 -1.98 17.66 1.28
C VAL A 6 -3.08 16.89 0.54
N TRP A 7 -3.62 17.44 -0.54
CA TRP A 7 -4.62 16.76 -1.35
C TRP A 7 -4.03 15.62 -2.17
N ALA A 8 -2.78 15.77 -2.64
CA ALA A 8 -2.07 14.67 -3.29
C ALA A 8 -1.82 13.51 -2.34
N VAL A 9 -1.46 13.80 -1.09
CA VAL A 9 -1.32 12.79 -0.03
C VAL A 9 -2.66 12.07 0.23
N LEU A 10 -3.75 12.83 0.34
CA LEU A 10 -5.09 12.24 0.55
C LEU A 10 -5.51 11.37 -0.64
N VAL A 11 -5.31 11.83 -1.88
CA VAL A 11 -5.64 11.06 -3.08
C VAL A 11 -4.77 9.80 -3.18
N ALA A 12 -3.48 9.89 -2.85
CA ALA A 12 -2.58 8.73 -2.81
C ALA A 12 -3.05 7.69 -1.78
N ALA A 13 -3.53 8.14 -0.62
CA ALA A 13 -4.09 7.28 0.41
C ALA A 13 -5.39 6.59 -0.06
N VAL A 14 -6.30 7.35 -0.67
CA VAL A 14 -7.55 6.82 -1.23
C VAL A 14 -7.27 5.81 -2.34
N SER A 15 -6.36 6.12 -3.26
CA SER A 15 -6.01 5.22 -4.37
C SER A 15 -5.37 3.92 -3.86
N SER A 16 -4.49 4.01 -2.86
CA SER A 16 -3.93 2.87 -2.12
C SER A 16 -5.03 2.01 -1.47
N PHE A 17 -5.97 2.65 -0.78
CA PHE A 17 -7.05 1.96 -0.08
C PHE A 17 -8.00 1.24 -1.05
N VAL A 18 -8.39 1.90 -2.15
CA VAL A 18 -9.21 1.31 -3.21
C VAL A 18 -8.49 0.14 -3.89
N LEU A 19 -7.17 0.27 -4.14
CA LEU A 19 -6.36 -0.82 -4.65
C LEU A 19 -6.42 -2.03 -3.71
N GLY A 20 -6.30 -1.82 -2.39
CA GLY A 20 -6.42 -2.90 -1.40
C GLY A 20 -7.78 -3.58 -1.44
N GLY A 21 -8.86 -2.80 -1.45
CA GLY A 21 -10.22 -3.32 -1.59
C GLY A 21 -10.40 -4.20 -2.83
N LEU A 22 -9.86 -3.76 -3.98
CA LEU A 22 -9.91 -4.52 -5.23
C LEU A 22 -9.01 -5.76 -5.19
N TRP A 23 -7.78 -5.64 -4.68
CA TRP A 23 -6.76 -6.70 -4.63
C TRP A 23 -7.22 -7.90 -3.81
N TYR A 24 -7.82 -7.64 -2.66
CA TYR A 24 -8.33 -8.67 -1.73
C TYR A 24 -9.81 -9.01 -1.96
N SER A 25 -10.44 -8.48 -3.01
CA SER A 25 -11.80 -8.86 -3.39
C SER A 25 -11.85 -10.24 -4.08
N PRO A 26 -13.04 -10.86 -4.19
CA PRO A 26 -13.24 -12.07 -4.98
C PRO A 26 -12.90 -11.94 -6.48
N VAL A 27 -12.77 -10.70 -6.99
CA VAL A 27 -12.46 -10.42 -8.40
C VAL A 27 -10.98 -10.65 -8.71
N LEU A 28 -10.09 -10.34 -7.76
CA LEU A 28 -8.64 -10.55 -7.89
C LEU A 28 -8.16 -11.70 -7.00
N PHE A 29 -7.39 -11.42 -5.96
CA PHE A 29 -6.65 -12.42 -5.19
C PHE A 29 -7.36 -12.84 -3.90
N GLY A 30 -8.53 -12.29 -3.57
CA GLY A 30 -9.20 -12.53 -2.28
C GLY A 30 -9.42 -14.00 -1.94
N LYS A 31 -9.91 -14.81 -2.90
CA LYS A 31 -10.13 -16.25 -2.68
C LYS A 31 -8.82 -17.01 -2.43
N ALA A 32 -7.77 -16.67 -3.18
CA ALA A 32 -6.46 -17.27 -3.01
C ALA A 32 -5.83 -16.85 -1.67
N TRP A 33 -5.89 -15.56 -1.34
CA TRP A 33 -5.45 -15.02 -0.06
C TRP A 33 -6.13 -15.72 1.13
N GLN A 34 -7.46 -15.77 1.11
CA GLN A 34 -8.23 -16.40 2.19
C GLN A 34 -7.80 -17.86 2.39
N ARG A 35 -7.71 -18.63 1.30
CA ARG A 35 -7.27 -20.03 1.34
C ARG A 35 -5.89 -20.19 1.96
N GLU A 36 -4.94 -19.34 1.59
CA GLU A 36 -3.56 -19.44 2.07
C GLU A 36 -3.38 -18.89 3.50
N THR A 37 -4.28 -18.01 3.96
CA THR A 37 -4.35 -17.58 5.37
C THR A 37 -5.07 -18.58 6.28
N GLY A 38 -5.88 -19.48 5.71
CA GLY A 38 -6.67 -20.46 6.47
C GLY A 38 -7.89 -19.87 7.18
N LEU A 39 -8.28 -18.63 6.87
CA LEU A 39 -9.44 -17.97 7.49
C LEU A 39 -10.76 -18.54 6.94
N SER A 40 -11.65 -18.97 7.84
CA SER A 40 -13.00 -19.41 7.46
C SER A 40 -13.90 -18.24 7.08
N ASP A 41 -14.93 -18.51 6.27
CA ASP A 41 -15.95 -17.51 5.92
C ASP A 41 -16.64 -16.94 7.16
N GLU A 42 -16.87 -17.78 8.17
CA GLU A 42 -17.43 -17.37 9.47
C GLU A 42 -16.52 -16.36 10.18
N THR A 43 -15.21 -16.58 10.15
CA THR A 43 -14.22 -15.67 10.75
C THR A 43 -14.20 -14.33 10.03
N LEU A 44 -14.27 -14.33 8.70
CA LEU A 44 -14.31 -13.09 7.90
C LEU A 44 -15.63 -12.33 8.09
N ALA A 45 -16.76 -13.02 8.16
CA ALA A 45 -18.08 -12.42 8.36
C ALA A 45 -18.24 -11.81 9.77
N GLY A 46 -17.55 -12.35 10.78
CA GLY A 46 -17.61 -11.86 12.16
C GLY A 46 -16.80 -10.58 12.44
N GLY A 47 -16.04 -10.07 11.46
CA GLY A 47 -15.20 -8.88 11.64
C GLY A 47 -15.97 -7.57 11.72
N ASN A 48 -15.49 -6.62 12.53
CA ASN A 48 -15.99 -5.24 12.49
C ASN A 48 -15.42 -4.52 11.26
N MET A 49 -16.13 -4.62 10.12
CA MET A 49 -15.66 -4.09 8.84
C MET A 49 -15.44 -2.58 8.84
N ALA A 50 -16.26 -1.81 9.57
CA ALA A 50 -16.09 -0.37 9.69
C ALA A 50 -14.76 -0.02 10.36
N LEU A 51 -14.41 -0.73 11.45
CA LEU A 51 -13.13 -0.55 12.13
C LEU A 51 -11.96 -1.00 11.26
N ILE A 52 -12.05 -2.17 10.64
CA ILE A 52 -10.99 -2.72 9.79
C ILE A 52 -10.69 -1.78 8.63
N PHE A 53 -11.71 -1.36 7.88
CA PHE A 53 -11.53 -0.45 6.75
C PHE A 53 -11.11 0.95 7.20
N GLY A 54 -11.68 1.47 8.30
CA GLY A 54 -11.28 2.76 8.86
C GLY A 54 -9.80 2.79 9.24
N LEU A 55 -9.31 1.77 9.96
CA LEU A 55 -7.90 1.66 10.33
C LEU A 55 -7.00 1.42 9.11
N ALA A 56 -7.42 0.59 8.15
CA ALA A 56 -6.66 0.38 6.91
C ALA A 56 -6.51 1.67 6.09
N PHE A 57 -7.54 2.52 6.06
CA PHE A 57 -7.46 3.85 5.45
C PHE A 57 -6.49 4.76 6.20
N VAL A 58 -6.56 4.82 7.53
CA VAL A 58 -5.62 5.61 8.36
C VAL A 58 -4.18 5.16 8.14
N LEU A 59 -3.92 3.86 8.07
CA LEU A 59 -2.58 3.31 7.76
C LEU A 59 -2.13 3.67 6.34
N SER A 60 -3.04 3.64 5.36
CA SER A 60 -2.74 4.08 3.98
C SER A 60 -2.38 5.57 3.93
N LEU A 61 -3.09 6.40 4.72
CA LEU A 61 -2.80 7.83 4.83
C LEU A 61 -1.45 8.09 5.51
N ALA A 62 -1.13 7.36 6.58
CA ALA A 62 0.16 7.46 7.24
C ALA A 62 1.30 7.05 6.30
N ALA A 63 1.14 5.95 5.55
CA ALA A 63 2.11 5.52 4.56
C ALA A 63 2.31 6.57 3.45
N ALA A 64 1.23 7.10 2.88
CA ALA A 64 1.29 8.14 1.85
C ALA A 64 1.96 9.42 2.36
N PHE A 65 1.63 9.86 3.58
CA PHE A 65 2.20 11.04 4.19
C PHE A 65 3.70 10.88 4.43
N VAL A 66 4.12 9.79 5.09
CA VAL A 66 5.55 9.54 5.35
C VAL A 66 6.32 9.39 4.04
N PHE A 67 5.75 8.72 3.04
CA PHE A 67 6.41 8.58 1.75
C PHE A 67 6.58 9.92 1.02
N ALA A 68 5.60 10.83 1.13
CA ALA A 68 5.75 12.20 0.65
C ALA A 68 6.91 12.95 1.34
N LEU A 69 7.14 12.71 2.64
CA LEU A 69 8.31 13.27 3.33
C LEU A 69 9.64 12.75 2.75
N PHE A 70 9.71 11.46 2.42
CA PHE A 70 10.90 10.85 1.81
C PHE A 70 11.17 11.34 0.38
N LEU A 71 10.11 11.49 -0.42
CA LEU A 71 10.22 11.93 -1.82
C LEU A 71 10.47 13.43 -1.96
N GLY A 72 10.11 14.22 -0.95
CA GLY A 72 10.14 15.68 -1.01
C GLY A 72 8.90 16.28 -1.68
N PRO A 73 8.82 17.62 -1.78
CA PRO A 73 7.61 18.32 -2.21
C PRO A 73 7.32 18.23 -3.71
N ARG A 74 8.34 17.91 -4.54
CA ARG A 74 8.22 17.90 -6.00
C ARG A 74 9.04 16.76 -6.63
N PRO A 75 8.74 15.48 -6.33
CA PRO A 75 9.47 14.37 -6.95
C PRO A 75 9.21 14.32 -8.45
N SER A 76 10.23 13.94 -9.23
CA SER A 76 10.02 13.60 -10.64
C SER A 76 9.17 12.34 -10.76
N LEU A 77 8.54 12.13 -11.91
CA LEU A 77 7.75 10.92 -12.18
C LEU A 77 8.59 9.65 -12.04
N GLU A 78 9.81 9.66 -12.57
CA GLU A 78 10.76 8.56 -12.47
C GLU A 78 11.13 8.26 -11.02
N LEU A 79 11.43 9.29 -10.22
CA LEU A 79 11.73 9.12 -8.80
C LEU A 79 10.51 8.60 -8.04
N GLY A 80 9.33 9.17 -8.24
CA GLY A 80 8.11 8.78 -7.53
C GLY A 80 7.75 7.32 -7.79
N VAL A 81 7.67 6.92 -9.07
CA VAL A 81 7.34 5.54 -9.47
C VAL A 81 8.46 4.58 -9.10
N GLY A 82 9.72 4.93 -9.40
CA GLY A 82 10.88 4.08 -9.15
C GLY A 82 11.13 3.84 -7.67
N ALA A 83 11.08 4.90 -6.84
CA ALA A 83 11.19 4.78 -5.40
C ALA A 83 9.99 4.04 -4.81
N GLY A 84 8.77 4.27 -5.32
CA GLY A 84 7.57 3.55 -4.87
C GLY A 84 7.66 2.05 -5.12
N ALA A 85 8.03 1.66 -6.34
CA ALA A 85 8.27 0.27 -6.70
C ALA A 85 9.39 -0.35 -5.86
N SER A 86 10.49 0.38 -5.66
CA SER A 86 11.62 -0.09 -4.85
C SER A 86 11.28 -0.24 -3.38
N ALA A 87 10.53 0.70 -2.80
CA ALA A 87 10.10 0.64 -1.40
C ALA A 87 9.22 -0.59 -1.16
N GLY A 88 8.24 -0.83 -2.02
CA GLY A 88 7.38 -1.99 -1.87
C GLY A 88 8.09 -3.32 -2.18
N LEU A 89 8.91 -3.39 -3.24
CA LEU A 89 9.59 -4.63 -3.67
C LEU A 89 10.80 -5.00 -2.80
N PHE A 90 11.57 -4.03 -2.32
CA PHE A 90 12.82 -4.30 -1.62
C PHE A 90 12.79 -3.97 -0.13
N TRP A 91 11.94 -3.06 0.34
CA TRP A 91 11.80 -2.83 1.78
C TRP A 91 10.66 -3.64 2.37
N VAL A 92 9.44 -3.50 1.85
CA VAL A 92 8.27 -4.18 2.41
C VAL A 92 8.30 -5.66 2.09
N ALA A 93 8.50 -6.05 0.83
CA ALA A 93 8.50 -7.46 0.46
C ALA A 93 9.68 -8.22 1.10
N SER A 94 10.88 -7.65 1.23
CA SER A 94 11.96 -8.35 1.93
C SER A 94 11.64 -8.57 3.42
N SER A 95 11.04 -7.56 4.07
CA SER A 95 10.58 -7.64 5.46
C SER A 95 9.50 -8.72 5.64
N PHE A 96 8.53 -8.79 4.72
CA PHE A 96 7.58 -9.89 4.68
C PHE A 96 8.26 -11.22 4.41
N GLY A 97 9.21 -11.28 3.49
CA GLY A 97 9.93 -12.50 3.14
C GLY A 97 10.63 -13.12 4.36
N ILE A 98 11.32 -12.29 5.15
CA ILE A 98 11.98 -12.71 6.40
C ILE A 98 10.94 -13.29 7.37
N ASN A 99 9.85 -12.57 7.64
CA ASN A 99 8.81 -13.04 8.54
C ASN A 99 8.16 -14.35 8.06
N TYR A 100 7.86 -14.44 6.76
CA TYR A 100 7.19 -15.59 6.17
C TYR A 100 8.06 -16.83 6.20
N LEU A 101 9.38 -16.69 6.05
CA LEU A 101 10.32 -17.79 6.22
C LEU A 101 10.28 -18.36 7.64
N PHE A 102 10.29 -17.49 8.66
CA PHE A 102 10.21 -17.92 10.06
C PHE A 102 8.83 -18.50 10.43
N GLU A 103 7.77 -17.90 9.91
CA GLU A 103 6.39 -18.36 10.12
C GLU A 103 6.01 -19.56 9.24
N ARG A 104 6.87 -19.95 8.30
CA ARG A 104 6.62 -21.02 7.30
C ARG A 104 5.35 -20.79 6.48
N LYS A 105 5.03 -19.52 6.20
CA LYS A 105 3.89 -19.14 5.35
C LYS A 105 4.19 -19.47 3.88
N SER A 106 3.14 -19.68 3.10
CA SER A 106 3.30 -20.08 1.70
C SER A 106 3.88 -18.96 0.85
N LEU A 107 4.68 -19.35 -0.16
CA LEU A 107 5.21 -18.41 -1.15
C LEU A 107 4.10 -17.70 -1.94
N LYS A 108 2.92 -18.34 -2.06
CA LYS A 108 1.75 -17.74 -2.70
C LYS A 108 1.18 -16.60 -1.86
N LEU A 109 1.00 -16.82 -0.56
CA LEU A 109 0.57 -15.75 0.34
C LEU A 109 1.56 -14.59 0.34
N PHE A 110 2.87 -14.92 0.32
CA PHE A 110 3.93 -13.94 0.18
C PHE A 110 3.74 -13.10 -1.10
N ALA A 111 3.62 -13.73 -2.26
CA ALA A 111 3.48 -13.04 -3.54
C ALA A 111 2.23 -12.13 -3.57
N ILE A 112 1.11 -12.59 -2.98
CA ILE A 112 -0.12 -11.79 -2.91
C ILE A 112 0.10 -10.54 -2.05
N ASN A 113 0.67 -10.69 -0.86
CA ASN A 113 0.80 -9.58 0.09
C ASN A 113 1.94 -8.63 -0.27
N ALA A 114 3.08 -9.16 -0.71
CA ALA A 114 4.20 -8.38 -1.22
C ALA A 114 3.83 -7.65 -2.52
N GLY A 115 3.13 -8.31 -3.43
CA GLY A 115 2.66 -7.73 -4.69
C GLY A 115 1.71 -6.56 -4.46
N TYR A 116 0.77 -6.71 -3.51
CA TYR A 116 -0.10 -5.61 -3.07
C TYR A 116 0.71 -4.39 -2.63
N HIS A 117 1.61 -4.54 -1.66
CA HIS A 117 2.38 -3.41 -1.14
C HIS A 117 3.33 -2.82 -2.19
N THR A 118 3.85 -3.62 -3.11
CA THR A 118 4.64 -3.13 -4.25
C THR A 118 3.83 -2.17 -5.10
N LEU A 119 2.63 -2.56 -5.52
CA LEU A 119 1.76 -1.67 -6.30
C LEU A 119 1.21 -0.51 -5.46
N GLN A 120 0.95 -0.73 -4.17
CA GLN A 120 0.50 0.31 -3.24
C GLN A 120 1.50 1.47 -3.19
N PHE A 121 2.78 1.20 -2.90
CA PHE A 121 3.80 2.24 -2.84
C PHE A 121 4.12 2.83 -4.22
N THR A 122 4.06 2.03 -5.28
CA THR A 122 4.19 2.53 -6.66
C THR A 122 3.09 3.55 -6.98
N LEU A 123 1.84 3.25 -6.63
CA LEU A 123 0.68 4.11 -6.85
C LEU A 123 0.75 5.39 -6.01
N ILE A 124 1.17 5.28 -4.74
CA ILE A 124 1.41 6.45 -3.88
C ILE A 124 2.45 7.36 -4.52
N GLY A 125 3.62 6.81 -4.90
CA GLY A 125 4.69 7.58 -5.53
C GLY A 125 4.28 8.21 -6.86
N LEU A 126 3.49 7.51 -7.67
CA LEU A 126 2.90 8.02 -8.91
C LEU A 126 2.02 9.25 -8.65
N VAL A 127 1.06 9.15 -7.73
CA VAL A 127 0.13 10.26 -7.42
C VAL A 127 0.89 11.47 -6.91
N LEU A 128 1.86 11.27 -6.01
CA LEU A 128 2.67 12.36 -5.45
C LEU A 128 3.52 13.06 -6.51
N ALA A 129 4.02 12.33 -7.52
CA ALA A 129 4.79 12.91 -8.62
C ALA A 129 3.91 13.60 -9.67
N LEU A 130 2.69 13.12 -9.90
CA LEU A 130 1.74 13.74 -10.84
C LEU A 130 1.07 14.99 -10.27
N TRP A 131 0.99 15.12 -8.94
CA TRP A 131 0.39 16.26 -8.28
C TRP A 131 1.29 16.84 -7.18
N PRO A 132 2.46 17.40 -7.56
CA PRO A 132 3.43 17.91 -6.59
C PRO A 132 2.90 19.14 -5.85
N GLY A 133 3.62 19.54 -4.80
CA GLY A 133 3.39 20.77 -4.04
C GLY A 133 3.43 22.04 -4.91
N PRO A 134 3.07 23.22 -4.38
CA PRO A 134 3.27 24.50 -5.05
C PRO A 134 4.75 24.76 -5.36
N ALA A 135 5.03 25.56 -6.39
CA ALA A 135 6.40 25.95 -6.71
C ALA A 135 6.82 27.02 -5.70
N ALA A 136 8.05 26.93 -5.19
CA ALA A 136 8.61 28.03 -4.41
C ALA A 136 8.61 29.28 -5.30
N ALA A 137 8.04 30.37 -4.79
CA ALA A 137 8.00 31.67 -5.46
C ALA A 137 9.41 32.26 -5.62
#